data_AF-A0A966UPD9-F1
#
_entry.id   AF-A0A966UPD9-F1
#
_cell.length_a   1.000
_cell.length_b   1.000
_cell.length_c   1.000
_cell.angle_alpha   90.00
_cell.angle_beta   90.00
_cell.angle_gamma   90.00
#
_symmetry.space_group_name_H-M   'P 1'
#
loop_
_entity.id
_entity.type
_entity.pdbx_description
1 polymer ?
#
loop_
_entity_poly.entity_id
_entity_poly.type
_entity_poly.pdbx_seq_one_letter_code
_entity_poly.pdbx_strand_id
1 'polypeptide(L)'
;MAIREEVSGIGPMSKRVDLNVSKQPARYISGLPYGQGQETYNRQGEAPMYVNPLAEVQSDVIPITAFTQRKDEPVTAGIDFPSAGPGSEAMAPMPARPTVSLVDTFKTLSMFDPSGDSELVYRRLVDEGY
;
A
#
# COMPACT_ATOMS: atom_id res chain seq x y z
N MET A 1 15.11 17.30 -20.76
CA MET A 1 14.74 15.89 -20.99
C MET A 1 13.61 15.89 -22.00
N ALA A 2 13.84 15.45 -23.23
CA ALA A 2 12.77 15.34 -24.22
C ALA A 2 11.96 14.08 -23.91
N ILE A 3 10.68 14.25 -23.61
CA ILE A 3 9.73 13.14 -23.43
C ILE A 3 9.58 12.50 -24.81
N ARG A 4 10.12 11.30 -25.01
CA ARG A 4 9.85 10.50 -26.21
C ARG A 4 8.42 9.97 -26.08
N GLU A 5 7.52 10.48 -26.91
CA GLU A 5 6.17 9.96 -27.04
C GLU A 5 6.23 8.54 -27.62
N GLU A 6 5.97 7.52 -26.80
CA GLU A 6 5.70 6.17 -27.29
C GLU A 6 4.27 6.14 -27.82
N VAL A 7 4.12 6.31 -29.14
CA VAL A 7 2.83 6.21 -29.82
C VAL A 7 2.41 4.75 -29.81
N SER A 8 1.25 4.45 -29.21
CA SER A 8 0.67 3.10 -29.30
C SER A 8 0.37 2.76 -30.76
N GLY A 9 0.73 1.55 -31.19
CA GLY A 9 0.53 1.09 -32.56
C GLY A 9 -0.95 1.05 -32.97
N ILE A 10 -1.19 0.84 -34.27
CA ILE A 10 -2.54 0.74 -34.88
C ILE A 10 -3.20 -0.65 -34.70
N GLY A 11 -2.64 -1.49 -33.83
CA GLY A 11 -3.07 -2.88 -33.66
C GLY A 11 -4.35 -2.99 -32.82
N PRO A 12 -5.17 -4.03 -33.05
CA PRO A 12 -6.37 -4.28 -32.23
C PRO A 12 -6.05 -4.58 -30.75
N MET A 13 -4.81 -4.97 -30.45
CA MET A 13 -4.31 -5.20 -29.09
C MET A 13 -3.55 -3.99 -28.52
N SER A 14 -3.42 -2.90 -29.29
CA SER A 14 -2.70 -1.70 -28.88
C SER A 14 -3.55 -0.89 -27.90
N LYS A 15 -3.04 -0.71 -26.69
CA LYS A 15 -3.69 0.09 -25.65
C LYS A 15 -3.35 1.56 -25.84
N ARG A 16 -4.33 2.45 -25.70
CA ARG A 16 -4.12 3.89 -25.82
C ARG A 16 -3.44 4.42 -24.54
N VAL A 17 -2.10 4.40 -24.51
CA VAL A 17 -1.28 4.69 -23.31
C VAL A 17 -0.98 6.18 -23.10
N ASP A 18 -1.52 7.07 -23.93
CA ASP A 18 -1.25 8.49 -23.82
C ASP A 18 -2.06 9.12 -22.67
N LEU A 19 -1.41 9.99 -21.91
CA LEU A 19 -1.84 10.50 -20.62
C LEU A 19 -3.09 11.42 -20.66
N ASN A 20 -3.83 11.47 -21.78
CA ASN A 20 -4.97 12.36 -22.00
C ASN A 20 -6.05 11.72 -22.89
N VAL A 21 -6.56 10.59 -22.41
CA VAL A 21 -7.61 9.75 -23.02
C VAL A 21 -8.86 10.53 -23.48
N SER A 22 -9.20 11.66 -22.84
CA SER A 22 -10.31 12.54 -23.25
C SER A 22 -10.02 13.46 -24.44
N LYS A 23 -8.76 13.54 -24.91
CA LYS A 23 -8.31 14.48 -25.95
C LYS A 23 -7.85 13.83 -27.25
N GLN A 24 -7.93 12.51 -27.38
CA GLN A 24 -7.56 11.84 -28.62
C GLN A 24 -8.81 11.35 -29.37
N PRO A 25 -9.38 12.17 -30.27
CA PRO A 25 -10.48 11.72 -31.13
C PRO A 25 -9.97 10.65 -32.11
N ALA A 26 -10.81 9.68 -32.45
CA ALA A 26 -10.55 8.82 -33.60
C ALA A 26 -10.41 9.68 -34.85
N ARG A 27 -9.35 9.48 -35.63
CA ARG A 27 -9.04 10.27 -36.81
C ARG A 27 -9.01 9.40 -38.05
N TYR A 28 -9.72 9.85 -39.07
CA TYR A 28 -9.61 9.29 -40.40
C TYR A 28 -8.26 9.67 -41.01
N ILE A 29 -7.48 8.68 -41.45
CA ILE A 29 -6.19 8.89 -42.10
C ILE A 29 -6.42 8.86 -43.62
N SER A 30 -6.36 10.03 -44.25
CA SER A 30 -6.40 10.16 -45.70
C SER A 30 -5.04 9.78 -46.31
N GLY A 31 -5.04 9.12 -47.47
CA GLY A 31 -3.83 8.67 -48.17
C GLY A 31 -3.48 7.18 -47.98
N LEU A 32 -4.26 6.44 -47.19
CA LEU A 32 -4.18 4.98 -47.14
C LEU A 32 -4.84 4.34 -48.39
N PRO A 33 -4.44 3.11 -48.75
CA PRO A 33 -5.11 2.33 -49.80
C PRO A 33 -6.63 2.28 -49.62
N TYR A 34 -7.35 2.11 -50.73
CA TYR A 34 -8.82 2.13 -50.75
C TYR A 34 -9.42 1.23 -49.65
N GLY A 35 -10.33 1.78 -48.85
CA GLY A 35 -10.99 1.09 -47.74
C GLY A 35 -10.20 1.05 -46.42
N GLN A 36 -8.87 1.15 -46.44
CA GLN A 36 -8.05 1.04 -45.23
C GLN A 36 -8.19 2.25 -44.30
N GLY A 37 -8.50 3.44 -44.82
CA GLY A 37 -8.79 4.62 -43.99
C GLY A 37 -10.02 4.43 -43.09
N GLN A 38 -11.06 3.80 -43.62
CA GLN A 38 -12.28 3.48 -42.87
C GLN A 38 -12.03 2.36 -41.86
N GLU A 39 -11.32 1.31 -42.27
CA GLU A 39 -10.98 0.19 -41.40
C GLU A 39 -10.12 0.64 -40.21
N THR A 40 -9.17 1.54 -40.46
CA THR A 40 -8.33 2.16 -39.43
C THR A 40 -9.14 3.00 -38.45
N TYR A 41 -10.10 3.78 -38.95
CA TYR A 41 -11.00 4.57 -38.10
C TYR A 41 -11.85 3.68 -37.20
N ASN A 42 -12.41 2.61 -37.74
CA ASN A 42 -13.21 1.64 -36.97
C ASN A 42 -12.36 0.99 -35.87
N ARG A 43 -11.13 0.54 -36.19
CA ARG A 43 -10.20 -0.04 -35.22
C ARG A 43 -9.82 0.92 -34.09
N GLN A 44 -9.67 2.22 -34.38
CA GLN A 44 -9.43 3.24 -33.36
C GLN A 44 -10.62 3.42 -32.40
N GLY A 45 -11.85 3.27 -32.91
CA GLY A 45 -13.07 3.33 -32.11
C GLY A 45 -13.34 2.08 -31.26
N GLU A 46 -12.87 0.92 -31.73
CA GLU A 46 -12.99 -0.37 -31.03
C GLU A 46 -11.91 -0.58 -29.96
N ALA A 47 -10.77 0.11 -30.07
CA ALA A 47 -9.65 -0.06 -29.15
C ALA A 47 -10.04 0.34 -27.71
N PRO A 48 -9.85 -0.55 -26.71
CA PRO A 48 -10.19 -0.23 -25.33
C PRO A 48 -9.33 0.91 -24.81
N MET A 49 -9.98 1.89 -24.18
CA MET A 49 -9.29 2.99 -23.50
C MET A 49 -8.46 2.43 -22.35
N TYR A 50 -7.24 2.96 -22.17
CA TYR A 50 -6.44 2.60 -21.01
C TYR A 50 -7.17 3.10 -19.75
N VAL A 51 -7.74 2.16 -19.01
CA VAL A 51 -8.26 2.43 -17.66
C VAL A 51 -7.05 2.64 -16.78
N ASN A 52 -6.96 3.80 -16.12
CA ASN A 52 -5.94 4.03 -15.10
C ASN A 52 -6.14 2.99 -13.99
N PRO A 53 -5.21 2.03 -13.80
CA PRO A 53 -5.37 0.98 -12.78
C PRO A 53 -5.38 1.55 -11.35
N LEU A 54 -4.97 2.81 -11.17
CA LEU A 54 -5.03 3.53 -9.90
C LEU A 54 -6.35 4.27 -9.67
N ALA A 55 -7.22 4.40 -10.68
CA ALA A 55 -8.50 5.09 -10.52
C ALA A 55 -9.50 4.31 -9.63
N GLU A 56 -9.33 3.00 -9.50
CA GLU A 56 -10.13 2.14 -8.62
C GLU A 56 -9.53 2.01 -7.20
N VAL A 57 -8.30 2.50 -6.98
CA VAL A 57 -7.71 2.54 -5.64
C VAL A 57 -8.21 3.80 -4.93
N GLN A 58 -9.51 3.83 -4.64
CA GLN A 58 -10.04 4.65 -3.55
C GLN A 58 -9.63 3.97 -2.24
N SER A 59 -8.33 4.02 -1.92
CA SER A 59 -7.91 3.68 -0.56
C SER A 59 -8.49 4.73 0.36
N ASP A 60 -9.24 4.30 1.39
CA ASP A 60 -9.64 5.19 2.48
C ASP A 60 -8.41 5.96 2.97
N VAL A 61 -8.50 7.29 2.96
CA VAL A 61 -7.39 8.15 3.39
C VAL A 61 -7.30 8.06 4.92
N ILE A 62 -6.43 7.17 5.40
CA ILE A 62 -6.18 6.98 6.83
C ILE A 62 -5.14 8.04 7.28
N PRO A 63 -5.44 8.85 8.32
CA PRO A 63 -4.47 9.81 8.83
C PRO A 63 -3.27 9.09 9.46
N ILE A 64 -2.08 9.70 9.40
CA ILE A 64 -0.84 9.11 9.96
C ILE A 64 -0.92 8.85 11.47
N THR A 65 -1.83 9.53 12.17
CA THR A 65 -2.07 9.37 13.61
C THR A 65 -3.11 8.29 13.93
N ALA A 66 -3.70 7.64 12.94
CA ALA A 66 -4.66 6.57 13.17
C ALA A 66 -4.00 5.34 13.80
N PHE A 67 -4.76 4.64 14.64
CA PHE A 67 -4.36 3.34 15.17
C PHE A 67 -4.29 2.29 14.06
N THR A 68 -3.46 1.26 14.28
CA THR A 68 -3.41 0.08 13.40
C THR A 68 -4.79 -0.57 13.28
N GLN A 69 -5.16 -0.94 12.04
CA GLN A 69 -6.38 -1.69 11.75
C GLN A 69 -6.25 -3.18 12.12
N ARG A 70 -5.00 -3.66 12.29
CA ARG A 70 -4.66 -5.05 12.58
C ARG A 70 -4.07 -5.15 13.97
N LYS A 71 -4.92 -4.99 14.99
CA LYS A 71 -4.50 -4.92 16.41
C LYS A 71 -3.96 -6.25 16.95
N ASP A 72 -4.45 -7.36 16.39
CA ASP A 72 -4.12 -8.71 16.86
C ASP A 72 -2.98 -9.35 16.06
N GLU A 73 -2.55 -8.73 14.97
CA GLU A 73 -1.44 -9.22 14.18
C GLU A 73 -0.11 -8.82 14.82
N PRO A 74 0.87 -9.73 14.90
CA PRO A 74 2.20 -9.38 15.35
C PRO A 74 2.82 -8.34 14.41
N VAL A 75 3.71 -7.50 14.93
CA VAL A 75 4.40 -6.47 14.14
C VAL A 75 5.21 -7.04 12.97
N THR A 76 5.54 -8.33 13.03
CA THR A 76 6.25 -9.08 11.98
C THR A 76 5.34 -9.61 10.87
N ALA A 77 4.02 -9.40 10.94
CA ALA A 77 3.09 -9.87 9.91
C ALA A 77 3.45 -9.31 8.53
N GLY A 78 3.55 -10.20 7.54
CA GLY A 78 3.89 -9.85 6.15
C GLY A 78 5.39 -9.82 5.83
N ILE A 79 6.28 -9.98 6.81
CA ILE A 79 7.72 -10.16 6.55
C ILE A 79 8.00 -11.47 5.81
N ASP A 80 7.29 -12.55 6.16
CA ASP A 80 7.50 -13.90 5.61
C ASP A 80 6.88 -14.10 4.22
N PHE A 81 6.55 -13.02 3.51
CA PHE A 81 6.11 -13.11 2.12
C PHE A 81 7.22 -13.73 1.27
N PRO A 82 6.90 -14.57 0.26
CA PRO A 82 7.90 -15.29 -0.55
C PRO A 82 8.86 -14.33 -1.25
N SER A 83 9.94 -14.01 -0.56
CA SER A 83 11.02 -13.14 -0.99
C SER A 83 12.32 -13.75 -0.47
N ALA A 84 13.42 -13.56 -1.21
CA ALA A 84 14.71 -14.18 -0.90
C ALA A 84 15.44 -13.55 0.30
N GLY A 85 14.74 -12.77 1.14
CA GLY A 85 15.30 -12.07 2.30
C GLY A 85 15.16 -12.88 3.59
N PRO A 86 15.93 -12.54 4.65
CA PRO A 86 15.71 -13.08 5.99
C PRO A 86 14.30 -12.73 6.47
N GLY A 87 13.54 -13.73 6.91
CA GLY A 87 12.17 -13.58 7.37
C GLY A 87 12.08 -13.12 8.83
N SER A 88 10.93 -13.39 9.44
CA SER A 88 10.64 -13.06 10.84
C SER A 88 11.62 -13.72 11.81
N GLU A 89 12.31 -14.78 11.39
CA GLU A 89 13.39 -15.44 12.14
C GLU A 89 14.65 -14.60 12.35
N ALA A 90 14.90 -13.59 11.50
CA ALA A 90 16.07 -12.71 11.63
C ALA A 90 15.80 -11.50 12.54
N MET A 91 14.55 -11.31 12.96
CA MET A 91 14.15 -10.25 13.88
C MET A 91 14.34 -10.73 15.32
N ALA A 92 14.78 -9.83 16.20
CA ALA A 92 14.70 -10.09 17.64
C ALA A 92 13.23 -10.37 18.01
N PRO A 93 12.93 -11.27 18.96
CA PRO A 93 11.57 -11.56 19.37
C PRO A 93 10.92 -10.28 19.90
N MET A 94 10.15 -9.62 19.03
CA MET A 94 9.37 -8.45 19.38
C MET A 94 8.02 -8.96 19.89
N PRO A 95 7.58 -8.51 21.07
CA PRO A 95 6.33 -8.97 21.63
C PRO A 95 5.18 -8.61 20.69
N ALA A 96 4.36 -9.61 20.34
CA ALA A 96 3.18 -9.46 19.47
C ALA A 96 2.17 -8.44 20.02
N ARG A 97 2.28 -8.13 21.31
CA ARG A 97 1.63 -7.01 21.99
C ARG A 97 2.55 -6.50 23.09
N PRO A 98 2.81 -5.18 23.21
CA PRO A 98 3.01 -4.61 24.52
C PRO A 98 1.62 -4.36 25.10
N THR A 99 0.85 -5.41 25.43
CA THR A 99 -0.10 -5.24 26.54
C THR A 99 0.78 -5.25 27.78
N VAL A 100 1.48 -4.14 27.99
CA VAL A 100 2.26 -3.91 29.18
C VAL A 100 1.23 -3.97 30.29
N SER A 101 1.28 -5.03 31.10
CA SER A 101 0.40 -5.10 32.26
C SER A 101 0.72 -3.89 33.15
N LEU A 102 -0.26 -3.46 33.94
CA LEU A 102 0.00 -2.36 34.88
C LEU A 102 1.16 -2.74 35.81
N VAL A 103 1.21 -4.02 36.21
CA VAL A 103 2.27 -4.63 37.00
C VAL A 103 3.64 -4.52 36.32
N ASP A 104 3.75 -4.88 35.04
CA ASP A 104 5.02 -4.78 34.30
C ASP A 104 5.50 -3.33 34.14
N THR A 105 4.56 -2.40 33.99
CA THR A 105 4.86 -0.97 33.92
C THR A 105 5.45 -0.47 35.24
N PHE A 106 4.82 -0.80 36.38
CA PHE A 106 5.34 -0.38 37.69
C PHE A 106 6.63 -1.10 38.08
N LYS A 107 6.81 -2.36 37.65
CA LYS A 107 8.07 -3.11 37.82
C LYS A 107 9.24 -2.49 37.06
N THR A 108 9.00 -1.96 35.87
CA THR A 108 10.06 -1.27 35.12
C THR A 108 10.34 0.12 35.68
N LEU A 109 9.30 0.85 36.11
CA LEU A 109 9.44 2.16 36.75
C LEU A 109 10.20 2.09 38.08
N SER A 110 10.01 1.04 38.88
CA SER A 110 10.72 0.88 40.16
C SER A 110 12.23 0.81 40.02
N MET A 111 12.76 0.46 38.84
CA MET A 111 14.21 0.44 38.58
C MET A 111 14.80 1.85 38.43
N PHE A 112 13.98 2.84 38.08
CA PHE A 112 14.39 4.21 37.80
C PHE A 112 13.88 5.22 38.84
N ASP A 113 13.09 4.76 39.81
CA ASP A 113 12.47 5.58 40.84
C ASP A 113 13.23 5.50 42.18
N PRO A 114 14.08 6.47 42.52
CA PRO A 114 14.81 6.51 43.77
C PRO A 114 13.94 6.82 45.00
N SER A 115 12.68 7.27 44.81
CA SER A 115 11.76 7.53 45.92
C SER A 115 11.16 6.26 46.51
N GLY A 116 11.09 5.19 45.72
CA GLY A 116 10.48 3.91 46.11
C GLY A 116 8.94 3.88 46.01
N ASP A 117 8.30 4.98 45.60
CA ASP A 117 6.84 5.05 45.47
C ASP A 117 6.32 4.03 44.44
N SER A 118 7.05 3.85 43.34
CA SER A 118 6.71 2.88 42.30
C SER A 118 6.71 1.43 42.80
N GLU A 119 7.58 1.10 43.78
CA GLU A 119 7.63 -0.24 44.38
C GLU A 119 6.43 -0.50 45.29
N LEU A 120 5.95 0.52 46.01
CA LEU A 120 4.74 0.41 46.83
C LEU A 120 3.50 0.12 45.96
N VAL A 121 3.39 0.82 44.83
CA VAL A 121 2.29 0.58 43.88
C VAL A 121 2.40 -0.81 43.25
N TYR A 122 3.61 -1.24 42.86
CA TYR A 122 3.83 -2.59 42.34
C TYR A 122 3.36 -3.67 43.32
N ARG A 123 3.78 -3.61 44.59
CA ARG A 123 3.38 -4.60 45.61
C ARG A 123 1.87 -4.64 45.80
N ARG A 124 1.24 -3.47 45.87
CA ARG A 124 -0.22 -3.37 45.99
C ARG A 124 -0.95 -4.01 44.79
N LEU A 125 -0.47 -3.80 43.58
CA LEU A 125 -1.07 -4.40 42.38
C LEU A 125 -0.95 -5.92 42.37
N VAL A 126 0.20 -6.46 42.82
CA VAL A 126 0.41 -7.90 42.97
C VAL A 126 -0.52 -8.48 44.04
N ASP A 127 -0.68 -7.80 45.17
CA ASP A 127 -1.57 -8.23 46.26
C ASP A 127 -3.06 -8.20 45.83
N GLU A 128 -3.43 -7.25 44.98
CA GLU A 128 -4.78 -7.12 44.42
C GLU A 128 -5.04 -8.08 43.23
N GLY A 129 -4.02 -8.82 42.78
CA GLY A 129 -4.14 -9.85 41.75
C GLY A 129 -4.21 -9.34 40.30
N TYR A 130 -3.63 -8.16 40.04
CA TYR A 130 -3.46 -7.60 38.70
C TYR A 130 -2.30 -8.22 37.91
#